data_AF-A0A352LX82-F1
#
_entry.id   AF-A0A352LX82-F1
#
_cell.length_a   1.000
_cell.length_b   1.000
_cell.length_c   1.000
_cell.angle_alpha   90.00
_cell.angle_beta   90.00
_cell.angle_gamma   90.00
#
_symmetry.space_group_name_H-M   'P 1'
#
loop_
_entity.id
_entity.type
_entity.pdbx_description
1 polymer ?
#
loop_
_entity_poly.entity_id
_entity_poly.type
_entity_poly.pdbx_seq_one_letter_code
_entity_poly.pdbx_strand_id
1 'polypeptide(L)'
;MELMSVITHLFLPHHTNNQRAKILHPSSLLVVLSLVLVFQMAVGKISYRYPRILGYASVIQPVQILTLTNQQRQSQGLPALELDPQLSAAAARKAADMFARDYWSHVSPAGTQPWTFITAAGYSYRYAGENLARDFSDPDSVVQAWMNSPSHRENMLSNRYRDMGVAVADGNLGGRETTLVVQMFGTRLGQAPATAAVGSAFTVKAQEVLPTSAPVTSPFTLTKIFSVSLLVLFAAVLLLDVVIVNRRRLVRWTSKSFAHFIFLAVVALAAITLIRGQII
;
A
#
# COMPACT_ATOMS: atom_id res chain seq x y z
N MET A 1 31.95 26.83 -16.49
CA MET A 1 30.89 27.67 -17.11
C MET A 1 29.80 26.84 -17.80
N GLU A 2 30.12 25.66 -18.36
CA GLU A 2 29.17 24.77 -19.05
C GLU A 2 27.97 24.31 -18.19
N LEU A 3 28.18 23.85 -16.95
CA LEU A 3 27.11 23.24 -16.15
C LEU A 3 25.97 24.20 -15.79
N MET A 4 26.30 25.43 -15.37
CA MET A 4 25.29 26.45 -15.07
C MET A 4 24.49 26.85 -16.29
N SER A 5 25.12 26.92 -17.47
CA SER A 5 24.44 27.21 -18.74
C SER A 5 23.48 26.08 -19.14
N VAL A 6 23.87 24.82 -18.91
CA VAL A 6 23.01 23.66 -19.17
C VAL A 6 21.81 23.64 -18.23
N ILE A 7 22.02 23.88 -16.93
CA ILE A 7 20.95 23.93 -15.92
C ILE A 7 19.96 25.06 -16.22
N THR A 8 20.45 26.25 -16.57
CA THR A 8 19.57 27.38 -16.92
C THR A 8 18.77 27.08 -18.19
N HIS A 9 19.37 26.51 -19.24
CA HIS A 9 18.62 26.13 -20.44
C HIS A 9 17.60 25.01 -20.19
N LEU A 10 17.88 24.13 -19.24
CA LEU A 10 17.02 22.99 -18.93
C LEU A 10 15.74 23.43 -18.20
N PHE A 11 15.87 24.35 -17.25
CA PHE A 11 14.79 24.75 -16.34
C PHE A 11 14.20 26.15 -16.58
N LEU A 12 14.92 27.04 -17.27
CA LEU A 12 14.48 28.42 -17.51
C LEU A 12 14.16 28.67 -18.98
N PRO A 13 13.11 29.46 -19.27
CA PRO A 13 12.88 30.06 -20.58
C PRO A 13 14.04 30.94 -21.03
N HIS A 14 14.51 30.72 -22.26
CA HIS A 14 15.59 31.48 -22.89
C HIS A 14 15.32 31.66 -24.40
N HIS A 15 15.87 32.69 -25.03
CA HIS A 15 15.63 32.92 -26.47
C HIS A 15 16.12 31.76 -27.35
N THR A 16 17.16 31.07 -26.89
CA THR A 16 17.78 29.90 -27.52
C THR A 16 17.00 28.60 -27.36
N ASN A 17 16.00 28.53 -26.46
CA ASN A 17 15.14 27.36 -26.26
C ASN A 17 13.67 27.62 -26.62
N ASN A 18 13.45 28.48 -27.64
CA ASN A 18 12.12 28.90 -28.07
C ASN A 18 11.29 29.49 -26.90
N GLN A 19 11.98 30.19 -26.00
CA GLN A 19 11.46 30.76 -24.76
C GLN A 19 10.76 29.73 -23.88
N ARG A 20 11.16 28.45 -23.88
CA ARG A 20 10.53 27.40 -23.09
C ARG A 20 11.58 26.50 -22.46
N ALA A 21 11.44 26.19 -21.18
CA ALA A 21 12.35 25.28 -20.49
C ALA A 21 12.49 23.95 -21.25
N LYS A 22 13.72 23.53 -21.56
CA LYS A 22 13.98 22.36 -22.43
C LYS A 22 13.40 21.07 -21.86
N ILE A 23 13.34 20.93 -20.53
CA ILE A 23 12.73 19.76 -19.86
C ILE A 23 11.24 19.56 -20.20
N LEU A 24 10.57 20.64 -20.59
CA LEU A 24 9.18 20.62 -21.05
C LEU A 24 9.05 20.35 -22.56
N HIS A 25 10.11 19.99 -23.28
CA HIS A 25 9.97 19.57 -24.68
C HIS A 25 9.57 18.08 -24.79
N PRO A 26 8.75 17.69 -25.79
CA PRO A 26 8.34 16.29 -25.97
C PRO A 26 9.50 15.29 -26.00
N SER A 27 10.62 15.64 -26.62
CA SER A 27 11.83 14.82 -26.66
C SER A 27 12.43 14.60 -25.26
N SER A 28 12.45 15.64 -24.42
CA SER A 28 12.92 15.55 -23.04
C SER A 28 11.94 14.77 -22.15
N LEU A 29 10.64 14.87 -22.40
CA LEU A 29 9.63 14.07 -21.72
C LEU A 29 9.78 12.57 -22.01
N LEU A 30 10.08 12.19 -23.26
CA LEU A 30 10.36 10.79 -23.62
C LEU A 30 11.63 10.25 -22.94
N VAL A 31 12.68 11.07 -22.84
CA VAL A 31 13.90 10.72 -22.11
C VAL A 31 13.57 10.50 -20.62
N VAL A 32 12.79 11.39 -20.02
CA VAL A 32 12.38 11.27 -18.61
C VAL A 32 11.53 10.02 -18.40
N LEU A 33 10.57 9.71 -19.29
CA LEU A 33 9.77 8.49 -19.21
C LEU A 33 10.64 7.24 -19.31
N SER A 34 11.62 7.23 -20.21
CA SER A 34 12.55 6.11 -20.36
C SER A 34 13.40 5.91 -19.10
N LEU A 35 13.86 7.00 -18.48
CA LEU A 35 14.61 6.95 -17.22
C LEU A 35 13.74 6.42 -16.07
N VAL A 36 12.47 6.81 -16.00
CA VAL A 36 11.52 6.27 -15.02
C VAL A 36 11.35 4.76 -15.19
N LEU A 37 11.17 4.28 -16.44
CA LEU A 37 11.01 2.86 -16.71
C LEU A 37 12.27 2.06 -16.32
N VAL A 38 13.45 2.56 -16.68
CA VAL A 38 14.73 1.93 -16.32
C VAL A 38 14.91 1.91 -14.80
N PHE A 39 14.59 3.01 -14.11
CA PHE A 39 14.64 3.08 -12.65
C PHE A 39 13.72 2.04 -12.01
N GLN A 40 12.48 1.91 -12.50
CA GLN A 40 11.53 0.89 -12.01
C GLN A 40 12.05 -0.54 -12.21
N MET A 41 12.59 -0.85 -13.41
CA MET A 41 13.19 -2.16 -13.67
C MET A 41 14.40 -2.43 -12.76
N ALA A 42 15.21 -1.41 -12.50
CA ALA A 42 16.35 -1.52 -11.58
C ALA A 42 15.89 -1.78 -10.15
N VAL A 43 14.89 -1.04 -9.64
CA VAL A 43 14.32 -1.25 -8.30
C VAL A 43 13.78 -2.67 -8.16
N GLY A 44 13.04 -3.19 -9.16
CA GLY A 44 12.56 -4.57 -9.14
C GLY A 44 13.68 -5.61 -9.10
N LYS A 45 14.74 -5.43 -9.90
CA LYS A 45 15.91 -6.33 -9.89
C LYS A 45 16.71 -6.24 -8.58
N ILE A 46 16.90 -5.04 -8.03
CA ILE A 46 17.63 -4.84 -6.78
C ILE A 46 16.82 -5.40 -5.61
N SER A 47 15.50 -5.23 -5.59
CA SER A 47 14.62 -5.85 -4.61
C SER A 47 14.74 -7.38 -4.64
N TYR A 48 14.67 -7.98 -5.83
CA TYR A 48 14.87 -9.42 -6.01
C TYR A 48 16.25 -9.91 -5.52
N ARG A 49 17.31 -9.12 -5.77
CA ARG A 49 18.70 -9.52 -5.46
C ARG A 49 19.13 -9.22 -4.02
N TYR A 50 18.58 -8.18 -3.41
CA TYR A 50 18.97 -7.63 -2.11
C TYR A 50 17.75 -7.34 -1.22
N PRO A 51 16.99 -8.37 -0.82
CA PRO A 51 15.77 -8.21 -0.01
C PRO A 51 16.04 -7.61 1.37
N ARG A 52 17.27 -7.70 1.90
CA ARG A 52 17.65 -7.04 3.16
C ARG A 52 17.72 -5.50 3.08
N ILE A 53 17.87 -4.94 1.87
CA ILE A 53 18.00 -3.49 1.65
C ILE A 53 16.70 -2.91 1.08
N LEU A 54 16.12 -3.60 0.10
CA LEU A 54 14.87 -3.25 -0.60
C LEU A 54 13.87 -4.41 -0.53
N GLY A 55 13.51 -4.81 0.68
CA GLY A 55 12.48 -5.81 0.93
C GLY A 55 11.22 -5.21 1.51
N TYR A 56 10.22 -6.04 1.72
CA TYR A 56 9.03 -5.67 2.48
C TYR A 56 9.26 -6.10 3.93
N ALA A 57 9.68 -5.16 4.79
CA ALA A 57 9.25 -5.23 6.18
C ALA A 57 7.99 -4.43 6.22
N SER A 58 6.88 -5.12 6.26
CA SER A 58 5.68 -4.44 6.68
C SER A 58 5.88 -3.99 8.12
N VAL A 59 5.82 -2.68 8.36
CA VAL A 59 5.71 -2.09 9.70
C VAL A 59 4.31 -2.37 10.30
N ILE A 60 3.54 -3.25 9.66
CA ILE A 60 2.16 -3.58 10.00
C ILE A 60 2.21 -4.54 11.19
N GLN A 61 1.91 -4.00 12.36
CA GLN A 61 1.76 -4.84 13.54
C GLN A 61 0.32 -5.37 13.61
N PRO A 62 0.09 -6.67 13.90
CA PRO A 62 -1.24 -7.24 14.11
C PRO A 62 -2.12 -6.40 15.06
N VAL A 63 -1.48 -5.82 16.07
CA VAL A 63 -2.13 -4.99 17.08
C VAL A 63 -2.65 -3.65 16.54
N GLN A 64 -1.98 -3.07 15.55
CA GLN A 64 -2.43 -1.84 14.90
C GLN A 64 -3.67 -2.11 14.04
N ILE A 65 -3.69 -3.24 13.32
CA ILE A 65 -4.87 -3.68 12.55
C ILE A 65 -6.09 -3.87 13.47
N LEU A 66 -5.92 -4.52 14.62
CA LEU A 66 -6.97 -4.64 15.63
C LEU A 66 -7.45 -3.28 16.12
N THR A 67 -6.52 -2.39 16.49
CA THR A 67 -6.83 -1.06 17.02
C THR A 67 -7.65 -0.25 16.02
N LEU A 68 -7.19 -0.18 14.76
CA LEU A 68 -7.87 0.53 13.69
C LEU A 68 -9.23 -0.10 13.37
N THR A 69 -9.34 -1.44 13.38
CA THR A 69 -10.62 -2.13 13.19
C THR A 69 -11.60 -1.76 14.32
N ASN A 70 -11.15 -1.77 15.56
CA ASN A 70 -11.98 -1.40 16.71
C ASN A 70 -12.38 0.07 16.70
N GLN A 71 -11.55 0.99 16.21
CA GLN A 71 -11.94 2.38 15.96
C GLN A 71 -13.10 2.48 14.96
N GLN A 72 -13.03 1.73 13.85
CA GLN A 72 -14.13 1.67 12.88
C GLN A 72 -15.41 1.11 13.51
N ARG A 73 -15.31 0.04 14.29
CA ARG A 73 -16.46 -0.56 14.99
C ARG A 73 -17.08 0.39 16.01
N GLN A 74 -16.26 1.05 16.83
CA GLN A 74 -16.72 2.03 17.81
C GLN A 74 -17.42 3.22 17.15
N SER A 75 -16.93 3.68 15.99
CA SER A 75 -17.59 4.76 15.22
C SER A 75 -19.01 4.38 14.77
N GLN A 76 -19.33 3.09 14.72
CA GLN A 76 -20.64 2.53 14.37
C GLN A 76 -21.42 2.03 15.59
N GLY A 77 -20.97 2.32 16.81
CA GLY A 77 -21.60 1.85 18.04
C GLY A 77 -21.48 0.34 18.27
N LEU A 78 -20.55 -0.34 17.58
CA LEU A 78 -20.34 -1.77 17.71
C LEU A 78 -19.31 -2.09 18.81
N PRO A 79 -19.47 -3.22 19.51
CA PRO A 79 -18.47 -3.68 20.47
C PRO A 79 -17.11 -3.93 19.83
N ALA A 80 -16.06 -3.62 20.60
CA ALA A 80 -14.69 -3.95 20.24
C ALA A 80 -14.48 -5.48 20.20
N LEU A 81 -13.65 -5.92 19.27
CA LEU A 81 -13.17 -7.29 19.17
C LEU A 81 -11.95 -7.49 20.06
N GLU A 82 -11.79 -8.70 20.58
CA GLU A 82 -10.64 -9.12 21.38
C GLU A 82 -9.65 -9.92 20.53
N LEU A 83 -8.34 -9.71 20.73
CA LEU A 83 -7.34 -10.51 20.04
C LEU A 83 -7.32 -11.92 20.62
N ASP A 84 -7.52 -12.93 19.78
CA ASP A 84 -7.46 -14.34 20.16
C ASP A 84 -6.18 -15.00 19.60
N PRO A 85 -5.40 -15.68 20.46
CA PRO A 85 -4.15 -16.31 20.03
C PRO A 85 -4.36 -17.52 19.11
N GLN A 86 -5.49 -18.24 19.21
CA GLN A 86 -5.78 -19.38 18.33
C GLN A 86 -6.15 -18.89 16.93
N LEU A 87 -6.97 -17.84 16.82
CA LEU A 87 -7.26 -17.20 15.54
C LEU A 87 -6.01 -16.57 14.92
N SER A 88 -5.11 -15.98 15.73
CA SER A 88 -3.84 -15.45 15.23
C SER A 88 -2.93 -16.56 14.70
N ALA A 89 -2.89 -17.71 15.38
CA ALA A 89 -2.17 -18.89 14.90
C ALA A 89 -2.78 -19.46 13.60
N ALA A 90 -4.12 -19.46 13.49
CA ALA A 90 -4.82 -19.87 12.29
C ALA A 90 -4.49 -18.94 11.09
N ALA A 91 -4.50 -17.63 11.31
CA ALA A 91 -4.12 -16.63 10.31
C ALA A 91 -2.67 -16.83 9.84
N ALA A 92 -1.75 -17.09 10.77
CA ALA A 92 -0.34 -17.36 10.44
C ALA A 92 -0.17 -18.63 9.61
N ARG A 93 -0.89 -19.72 9.96
CA ARG A 93 -0.88 -20.97 9.18
C ARG A 93 -1.46 -20.77 7.78
N LYS A 94 -2.53 -19.99 7.65
CA LYS A 94 -3.13 -19.65 6.36
C LYS A 94 -2.17 -18.83 5.48
N ALA A 95 -1.45 -17.86 6.06
CA ALA A 95 -0.43 -17.11 5.33
C ALA A 95 0.73 -18.01 4.86
N ALA A 96 1.23 -18.87 5.75
CA ALA A 96 2.26 -19.86 5.41
C ALA A 96 1.80 -20.81 4.30
N ASP A 97 0.53 -21.21 4.31
CA ASP A 97 -0.06 -22.04 3.26
C ASP A 97 -0.07 -21.35 1.90
N MET A 98 -0.49 -20.07 1.86
CA MET A 98 -0.50 -19.24 0.65
C MET A 98 0.89 -19.12 0.02
N PHE A 99 1.93 -18.90 0.83
CA PHE A 99 3.30 -18.87 0.34
C PHE A 99 3.82 -20.24 -0.08
N ALA A 100 3.57 -21.29 0.73
CA ALA A 100 4.10 -22.63 0.46
C ALA A 100 3.52 -23.25 -0.83
N ARG A 101 2.29 -22.87 -1.21
CA ARG A 101 1.60 -23.39 -2.39
C ARG A 101 1.41 -22.34 -3.48
N ASP A 102 2.06 -21.19 -3.33
CA ASP A 102 2.10 -20.10 -4.30
C ASP A 102 0.72 -19.65 -4.82
N TYR A 103 -0.19 -19.27 -3.92
CA TYR A 103 -1.56 -18.88 -4.30
C TYR A 103 -2.12 -17.67 -3.53
N TRP A 104 -3.03 -16.95 -4.19
CA TRP A 104 -3.76 -15.80 -3.63
C TRP A 104 -5.28 -16.05 -3.70
N SER A 105 -5.82 -16.71 -2.67
CA SER A 105 -7.24 -17.10 -2.60
C SER A 105 -7.67 -17.45 -1.17
N HIS A 106 -8.95 -17.28 -0.85
CA HIS A 106 -9.54 -17.83 0.38
C HIS A 106 -9.42 -19.37 0.44
N VAL A 107 -9.63 -20.04 -0.70
CA VAL A 107 -9.59 -21.50 -0.80
C VAL A 107 -8.28 -21.91 -1.45
N SER A 108 -7.57 -22.86 -0.83
CA SER A 108 -6.31 -23.36 -1.38
C SER A 108 -6.55 -24.11 -2.70
N PRO A 109 -5.52 -24.27 -3.56
CA PRO A 109 -5.61 -25.11 -4.76
C PRO A 109 -5.98 -26.57 -4.46
N ALA A 110 -5.71 -27.04 -3.24
CA ALA A 110 -6.10 -28.36 -2.75
C ALA A 110 -7.54 -28.40 -2.17
N GLY A 111 -8.30 -27.31 -2.28
CA GLY A 111 -9.67 -27.19 -1.77
C GLY A 111 -9.77 -26.88 -0.27
N THR A 112 -8.66 -26.59 0.41
CA THR A 112 -8.65 -26.29 1.85
C THR A 112 -9.33 -24.95 2.10
N GLN A 113 -10.40 -24.99 2.92
CA GLN A 113 -11.17 -23.81 3.31
C GLN A 113 -10.46 -23.03 4.43
N PRO A 114 -10.68 -21.70 4.55
CA PRO A 114 -10.05 -20.90 5.61
C PRO A 114 -10.41 -21.40 7.01
N TRP A 115 -11.63 -21.93 7.17
CA TRP A 115 -12.13 -22.47 8.42
C TRP A 115 -11.35 -23.68 8.94
N THR A 116 -10.72 -24.44 8.05
CA THR A 116 -9.87 -25.57 8.43
C THR A 116 -8.70 -25.12 9.29
N PHE A 117 -8.12 -23.94 9.00
CA PHE A 117 -7.03 -23.38 9.78
C PHE A 117 -7.50 -22.94 11.18
N ILE A 118 -8.71 -22.38 11.29
CA ILE A 118 -9.33 -21.98 12.56
C ILE A 118 -9.55 -23.21 13.45
N THR A 119 -10.17 -24.26 12.92
CA THR A 119 -10.39 -25.49 13.70
C THR A 119 -9.09 -26.22 14.04
N ALA A 120 -8.11 -26.22 13.12
CA ALA A 120 -6.80 -26.84 13.37
C ALA A 120 -5.98 -26.10 14.43
N ALA A 121 -6.23 -24.80 14.65
CA ALA A 121 -5.67 -24.03 15.75
C ALA A 121 -6.38 -24.26 17.10
N GLY A 122 -7.41 -25.12 17.13
CA GLY A 122 -8.19 -25.45 18.32
C GLY A 122 -9.30 -24.44 18.63
N TYR A 123 -9.60 -23.50 17.73
CA TYR A 123 -10.69 -22.55 17.91
C TYR A 123 -11.99 -23.16 17.37
N SER A 124 -12.85 -23.64 18.28
CA SER A 124 -14.18 -24.14 17.92
C SER A 124 -15.15 -22.97 17.79
N TYR A 125 -15.65 -22.70 16.58
CA TYR A 125 -16.42 -21.49 16.28
C TYR A 125 -17.91 -21.78 16.03
N ARG A 126 -18.76 -20.79 16.35
CA ARG A 126 -20.15 -20.67 15.88
C ARG A 126 -20.22 -19.83 14.61
N TYR A 127 -19.46 -18.74 14.58
CA TYR A 127 -19.31 -17.85 13.43
C TYR A 127 -17.82 -17.65 13.17
N ALA A 128 -17.46 -17.56 11.88
CA ALA A 128 -16.10 -17.25 11.46
C ALA A 128 -16.13 -16.37 10.20
N GLY A 129 -15.09 -15.55 10.04
CA GLY A 129 -14.89 -14.66 8.90
C GLY A 129 -13.41 -14.58 8.52
N GLU A 130 -13.10 -14.20 7.28
CA GLU A 130 -11.74 -13.95 6.81
C GLU A 130 -11.71 -12.70 5.93
N ASN A 131 -10.70 -11.86 6.13
CA ASN A 131 -10.31 -10.81 5.20
C ASN A 131 -8.83 -11.01 4.84
N LEU A 132 -8.49 -10.89 3.56
CA LEU A 132 -7.12 -10.99 3.07
C LEU A 132 -6.67 -9.65 2.47
N ALA A 133 -5.40 -9.30 2.71
CA ALA A 133 -4.76 -8.18 2.04
C ALA A 133 -3.31 -8.52 1.68
N ARG A 134 -2.81 -7.95 0.58
CA ARG A 134 -1.41 -8.06 0.17
C ARG A 134 -0.84 -6.77 -0.38
N ASP A 135 0.48 -6.66 -0.35
CA ASP A 135 1.24 -5.55 -0.95
C ASP A 135 0.86 -4.16 -0.41
N PHE A 136 0.49 -4.09 0.86
CA PHE A 136 0.27 -2.83 1.60
C PHE A 136 1.51 -2.46 2.42
N SER A 137 1.77 -1.15 2.53
CA SER A 137 2.91 -0.60 3.27
C SER A 137 2.63 -0.24 4.72
N ASP A 138 1.35 -0.08 5.08
CA ASP A 138 0.93 0.47 6.37
C ASP A 138 -0.46 -0.05 6.77
N PRO A 139 -0.75 -0.13 8.08
CA PRO A 139 -1.99 -0.73 8.60
C PRO A 139 -3.24 0.12 8.27
N ASP A 140 -3.13 1.44 8.21
CA ASP A 140 -4.22 2.35 7.85
C ASP A 140 -4.73 2.06 6.44
N SER A 141 -3.84 1.91 5.46
CA SER A 141 -4.20 1.61 4.08
C SER A 141 -4.88 0.25 3.94
N VAL A 142 -4.47 -0.76 4.73
CA VAL A 142 -5.13 -2.08 4.76
C VAL A 142 -6.58 -1.95 5.25
N VAL A 143 -6.77 -1.32 6.41
CA VAL A 143 -8.11 -1.19 7.02
C VAL A 143 -9.01 -0.33 6.16
N GLN A 144 -8.50 0.76 5.58
CA GLN A 144 -9.25 1.59 4.63
C GLN A 144 -9.65 0.81 3.37
N ALA A 145 -8.75 -0.02 2.82
CA ALA A 145 -9.08 -0.85 1.67
C ALA A 145 -10.23 -1.82 1.99
N TRP A 146 -10.18 -2.52 3.13
CA TRP A 146 -11.27 -3.39 3.57
C TRP A 146 -12.58 -2.61 3.82
N MET A 147 -12.51 -1.44 4.47
CA MET A 147 -13.70 -0.62 4.73
C MET A 147 -14.36 -0.06 3.47
N ASN A 148 -13.59 0.11 2.39
CA ASN A 148 -14.07 0.56 1.08
C ASN A 148 -14.62 -0.59 0.22
N SER A 149 -14.45 -1.85 0.64
CA SER A 149 -15.00 -3.01 -0.05
C SER A 149 -16.23 -3.56 0.70
N PRO A 150 -17.40 -3.67 0.04
CA PRO A 150 -18.63 -4.10 0.71
C PRO A 150 -18.51 -5.44 1.47
N SER A 151 -17.90 -6.46 0.87
CA SER A 151 -17.76 -7.79 1.49
C SER A 151 -16.84 -7.77 2.72
N HIS A 152 -15.69 -7.11 2.61
CA HIS A 152 -14.72 -7.01 3.71
C HIS A 152 -15.26 -6.13 4.84
N ARG A 153 -15.94 -5.02 4.49
CA ARG A 153 -16.61 -4.13 5.44
C ARG A 153 -17.67 -4.89 6.23
N GLU A 154 -18.43 -5.78 5.60
CA GLU A 154 -19.40 -6.63 6.29
C GLU A 154 -18.73 -7.47 7.38
N ASN A 155 -17.56 -8.06 7.11
CA ASN A 155 -16.80 -8.77 8.13
C ASN A 155 -16.34 -7.83 9.26
N MET A 156 -15.73 -6.70 8.90
CA MET A 156 -15.20 -5.71 9.86
C MET A 156 -16.26 -5.20 10.85
N LEU A 157 -17.49 -5.01 10.36
CA LEU A 157 -18.61 -4.45 11.12
C LEU A 157 -19.65 -5.48 11.56
N SER A 158 -19.38 -6.78 11.38
CA SER A 158 -20.33 -7.80 11.81
C SER A 158 -20.51 -7.80 13.33
N ASN A 159 -21.76 -7.87 13.79
CA ASN A 159 -22.10 -8.08 15.20
C ASN A 159 -21.99 -9.55 15.62
N ARG A 160 -21.66 -10.46 14.69
CA ARG A 160 -21.56 -11.90 14.95
C ARG A 160 -20.23 -12.28 15.58
N TYR A 161 -19.21 -11.43 15.47
CA TYR A 161 -17.86 -11.70 15.92
C TYR A 161 -17.60 -11.10 17.29
N ARG A 162 -16.79 -11.81 18.07
CA ARG A 162 -16.26 -11.39 19.36
C ARG A 162 -14.74 -11.30 19.34
N ASP A 163 -14.12 -12.24 18.65
CA ASP A 163 -12.69 -12.43 18.60
C ASP A 163 -12.15 -12.09 17.21
N MET A 164 -10.89 -11.67 17.17
CA MET A 164 -10.10 -11.43 15.97
C MET A 164 -8.73 -12.09 16.13
N GLY A 165 -8.21 -12.66 15.06
CA GLY A 165 -6.80 -12.99 14.92
C GLY A 165 -6.22 -12.29 13.71
N VAL A 166 -4.98 -11.82 13.81
CA VAL A 166 -4.28 -11.19 12.69
C VAL A 166 -2.88 -11.78 12.58
N ALA A 167 -2.48 -12.12 11.37
CA ALA A 167 -1.10 -12.46 11.06
C ALA A 167 -0.61 -11.59 9.89
N VAL A 168 0.64 -11.15 10.01
CA VAL A 168 1.37 -10.45 8.97
C VAL A 168 2.59 -11.29 8.65
N ALA A 169 2.74 -11.65 7.38
CA ALA A 169 3.82 -12.55 6.96
C ALA A 169 4.38 -12.09 5.62
N ASP A 170 5.70 -12.04 5.53
CA ASP A 170 6.43 -11.74 4.30
C ASP A 170 6.92 -13.05 3.67
N GLY A 171 6.84 -13.14 2.35
CA GLY A 171 7.22 -14.33 1.61
C GLY A 171 7.25 -14.10 0.11
N ASN A 172 7.57 -15.15 -0.64
CA ASN A 172 7.52 -15.11 -2.11
C ASN A 172 6.16 -15.64 -2.59
N LEU A 173 5.48 -14.84 -3.40
CA LEU A 173 4.22 -15.18 -4.05
C LEU A 173 4.27 -14.76 -5.53
N GLY A 174 4.09 -15.70 -6.44
CA GLY A 174 4.15 -15.52 -7.88
C GLY A 174 5.53 -15.05 -8.37
N GLY A 175 6.61 -15.46 -7.69
CA GLY A 175 7.97 -15.02 -7.99
C GLY A 175 8.31 -13.60 -7.50
N ARG A 176 7.44 -13.00 -6.68
CA ARG A 176 7.61 -11.64 -6.13
C ARG A 176 7.60 -11.68 -4.61
N GLU A 177 8.40 -10.84 -3.97
CA GLU A 177 8.32 -10.64 -2.52
C GLU A 177 7.01 -9.90 -2.22
N THR A 178 6.23 -10.43 -1.29
CA THR A 178 4.88 -9.96 -0.96
C THR A 178 4.68 -10.05 0.55
N THR A 179 4.13 -8.99 1.13
CA THR A 179 3.54 -9.02 2.47
C THR A 179 2.09 -9.47 2.36
N LEU A 180 1.69 -10.47 3.14
CA LEU A 180 0.31 -10.86 3.36
C LEU A 180 -0.16 -10.40 4.75
N VAL A 181 -1.36 -9.85 4.81
CA VAL A 181 -2.12 -9.62 6.03
C VAL A 181 -3.35 -10.52 6.00
N VAL A 182 -3.40 -11.45 6.94
CA VAL A 182 -4.53 -12.36 7.12
C VAL A 182 -5.27 -11.97 8.38
N GLN A 183 -6.53 -11.61 8.25
CA GLN A 183 -7.41 -11.29 9.38
C GLN A 183 -8.51 -12.34 9.46
N MET A 184 -8.59 -13.02 10.60
CA MET A 184 -9.63 -13.99 10.90
C MET A 184 -10.53 -13.47 12.01
N PHE A 185 -11.82 -13.74 11.91
CA PHE A 185 -12.81 -13.37 12.91
C PHE A 185 -13.47 -14.62 13.47
N GLY A 186 -13.94 -14.55 14.72
CA GLY A 186 -14.62 -15.66 15.36
C GLY A 186 -15.58 -15.26 16.47
N THR A 187 -16.53 -16.16 16.74
CA THR A 187 -17.17 -16.27 18.05
C THR A 187 -17.17 -17.75 18.41
N ARG A 188 -16.64 -18.10 19.59
CA ARG A 188 -16.51 -19.49 20.03
C ARG A 188 -17.88 -20.17 20.14
N LEU A 189 -17.89 -21.47 19.88
CA LEU A 189 -19.06 -22.31 20.11
C LEU A 189 -19.49 -22.22 21.59
N GLY A 190 -20.77 -21.97 21.85
CA GLY A 190 -21.30 -21.76 23.20
C GLY A 190 -21.11 -20.35 23.77
N GLN A 191 -20.41 -19.45 23.08
CA GLN A 191 -20.31 -18.04 23.46
C GLN A 191 -21.28 -17.16 22.66
N ALA A 192 -21.83 -16.15 23.32
CA ALA A 192 -22.59 -15.10 22.64
C ALA A 192 -21.61 -14.15 21.91
N PRO A 193 -22.06 -13.49 20.82
CA PRO A 193 -21.28 -12.42 20.20
C PRO A 193 -20.97 -11.29 21.17
N ALA A 194 -19.97 -10.46 20.85
CA ALA A 194 -19.60 -9.35 21.71
C ALA A 194 -20.78 -8.39 21.94
N THR A 195 -20.94 -7.94 23.18
CA THR A 195 -21.91 -6.91 23.58
C THR A 195 -21.18 -5.60 23.85
N ALA A 196 -21.80 -4.47 23.51
CA ALA A 196 -21.20 -3.16 23.69
C ALA A 196 -21.02 -2.88 25.19
N ALA A 197 -19.77 -2.87 25.66
CA ALA A 197 -19.45 -2.37 26.99
C ALA A 197 -19.49 -0.83 26.95
N VAL A 198 -20.41 -0.24 27.70
CA VAL A 198 -20.49 1.23 27.87
C VAL A 198 -19.20 1.72 28.53
N GLY A 199 -18.38 2.48 27.80
CA GLY A 199 -17.29 3.28 28.38
C GLY A 199 -15.93 2.62 28.61
N SER A 200 -15.66 1.40 28.11
CA SER A 200 -14.32 0.81 28.26
C SER A 200 -13.39 1.20 27.12
N ALA A 201 -12.38 2.02 27.44
CA ALA A 201 -11.20 2.19 26.60
C ALA A 201 -10.53 0.82 26.42
N PHE A 202 -10.50 0.30 25.19
CA PHE A 202 -9.85 -0.97 24.89
C PHE A 202 -8.35 -0.83 25.14
N THR A 203 -7.85 -1.46 26.21
CA THR A 203 -6.43 -1.46 26.54
C THR A 203 -5.76 -2.55 25.73
N VAL A 204 -5.07 -2.14 24.66
CA VAL A 204 -4.15 -3.02 23.94
C VAL A 204 -3.02 -3.39 24.90
N LYS A 205 -2.96 -4.65 25.37
CA LYS A 205 -1.71 -5.16 25.95
C LYS A 205 -0.72 -5.32 24.80
N ALA A 206 0.25 -4.40 24.74
CA ALA A 206 1.35 -4.46 23.79
C ALA A 206 2.15 -5.74 24.05
N GLN A 207 2.13 -6.66 23.11
CA GLN A 207 3.02 -7.81 23.10
C GLN A 207 4.31 -7.36 22.41
N GLU A 208 5.42 -7.33 23.15
CA GLU A 208 6.74 -6.98 22.62
C GLU A 208 7.16 -8.02 21.57
N VAL A 209 7.02 -7.66 20.29
CA VAL A 209 7.59 -8.44 19.19
C VAL A 209 9.03 -7.96 18.99
N LEU A 210 9.99 -8.88 19.16
CA LEU A 210 11.41 -8.65 18.90
C LEU A 210 11.64 -7.99 17.53
N PRO A 211 12.53 -6.99 17.43
CA PRO A 211 12.82 -6.34 16.16
C PRO A 211 13.57 -7.32 15.28
N THR A 212 12.86 -7.99 14.38
CA THR A 212 13.49 -8.64 13.23
C THR A 212 13.92 -7.52 12.31
N SER A 213 15.20 -7.51 11.92
CA SER A 213 15.83 -6.44 11.16
C SER A 213 15.06 -6.15 9.86
N ALA A 214 14.17 -5.17 9.93
CA ALA A 214 13.38 -4.70 8.82
C ALA A 214 14.31 -4.14 7.72
N PRO A 215 14.07 -4.41 6.43
CA PRO A 215 14.68 -3.62 5.36
C PRO A 215 14.53 -2.13 5.62
N VAL A 216 15.59 -1.39 5.30
CA VAL A 216 15.71 0.05 5.54
C VAL A 216 14.63 0.83 4.79
N THR A 217 14.18 0.33 3.63
CA THR A 217 13.08 0.93 2.86
C THR A 217 12.42 -0.11 1.95
N SER A 218 11.15 0.12 1.60
CA SER A 218 10.44 -0.74 0.66
C SER A 218 10.61 -0.27 -0.80
N PRO A 219 10.61 -1.19 -1.78
CA PRO A 219 10.61 -0.84 -3.21
C PRO A 219 9.48 0.13 -3.58
N PHE A 220 8.32 -0.04 -2.95
CA PHE A 220 7.16 0.83 -3.15
C PHE A 220 7.41 2.25 -2.65
N THR A 221 7.91 2.40 -1.41
CA THR A 221 8.23 3.71 -0.83
C THR A 221 9.25 4.44 -1.69
N LEU A 222 10.29 3.75 -2.15
CA LEU A 222 11.32 4.31 -3.00
C LEU A 222 10.75 4.78 -4.37
N THR A 223 9.92 3.95 -4.99
CA THR A 223 9.27 4.29 -6.27
C THR A 223 8.29 5.46 -6.12
N LYS A 224 7.53 5.49 -5.02
CA LYS A 224 6.61 6.58 -4.66
C LYS A 224 7.34 7.89 -4.46
N ILE A 225 8.40 7.91 -3.65
CA ILE A 225 9.21 9.11 -3.40
C ILE A 225 9.78 9.63 -4.72
N PHE A 226 10.44 8.78 -5.51
CA PHE A 226 11.00 9.17 -6.80
C PHE A 226 9.94 9.78 -7.73
N SER A 227 8.77 9.15 -7.83
CA SER A 227 7.67 9.61 -8.68
C SER A 227 7.07 10.94 -8.22
N VAL A 228 6.84 11.10 -6.90
CA VAL A 228 6.33 12.34 -6.30
C VAL A 228 7.35 13.48 -6.46
N SER A 229 8.63 13.22 -6.23
CA SER A 229 9.69 14.22 -6.45
C SER A 229 9.75 14.67 -7.90
N LEU A 230 9.60 13.75 -8.86
CA LEU A 230 9.54 14.08 -10.27
C LEU A 230 8.30 14.95 -10.58
N LEU A 231 7.13 14.58 -10.07
CA LEU A 231 5.89 15.34 -10.23
C LEU A 231 6.04 16.79 -9.71
N VAL A 232 6.56 16.95 -8.50
CA VAL A 232 6.79 18.27 -7.87
C VAL A 232 7.77 19.10 -8.69
N LEU A 233 8.87 18.51 -9.17
CA LEU A 233 9.84 19.19 -10.03
C LEU A 233 9.17 19.73 -11.30
N PHE A 234 8.40 18.90 -12.00
CA PHE A 234 7.71 19.31 -13.23
C PHE A 234 6.65 20.39 -12.97
N ALA A 235 5.89 20.27 -11.87
CA ALA A 235 4.93 21.29 -11.47
C ALA A 235 5.61 22.63 -11.17
N ALA A 236 6.74 22.62 -10.47
CA ALA A 236 7.52 23.82 -10.18
C ALA A 236 8.06 24.49 -11.46
N VAL A 237 8.59 23.70 -12.40
CA VAL A 237 9.08 24.21 -13.69
C VAL A 237 7.93 24.82 -14.51
N LEU A 238 6.75 24.19 -14.54
CA LEU A 238 5.57 24.74 -15.21
C LEU A 238 5.12 26.06 -14.57
N LEU A 239 5.07 26.14 -13.24
CA LEU A 239 4.73 27.36 -12.52
C LEU A 239 5.72 28.48 -12.83
N LEU A 240 7.02 28.18 -12.81
CA LEU A 240 8.07 29.13 -13.12
C LEU A 240 7.99 29.61 -14.58
N ASP A 241 7.71 28.72 -15.52
CA ASP A 241 7.46 29.04 -16.93
C ASP A 241 6.26 29.99 -17.07
N VAL A 242 5.13 29.72 -16.39
CA VAL A 242 3.95 30.60 -16.36
C VAL A 242 4.28 31.98 -15.79
N VAL A 243 4.99 32.04 -14.65
CA VAL A 243 5.37 33.31 -14.02
C VAL A 243 6.28 34.13 -14.93
N ILE A 244 7.27 33.52 -15.57
CA ILE A 244 8.20 34.22 -16.47
C ILE A 244 7.48 34.71 -17.73
N VAL A 245 6.64 33.88 -18.34
CA VAL A 245 5.84 34.26 -19.52
C VAL A 245 4.93 35.45 -19.19
N ASN A 246 4.25 35.41 -18.05
CA ASN A 246 3.36 36.49 -17.60
C ASN A 246 4.15 37.78 -17.32
N ARG A 247 5.26 37.69 -16.56
CA ARG A 247 6.11 38.86 -16.27
C ARG A 247 6.73 39.47 -17.52
N ARG A 248 7.10 38.65 -18.50
CA ARG A 248 7.75 39.11 -19.74
C ARG A 248 6.77 39.38 -20.89
N ARG A 249 5.45 39.27 -20.66
CA ARG A 249 4.38 39.46 -21.67
C ARG A 249 4.63 38.70 -22.97
N LEU A 250 5.13 37.46 -22.87
CA LEU A 250 5.46 36.65 -24.04
C LEU A 250 4.18 36.04 -24.61
N VAL A 251 3.80 36.41 -25.84
CA VAL A 251 2.63 35.86 -26.52
C VAL A 251 2.99 34.50 -27.12
N ARG A 252 2.37 33.41 -26.63
CA ARG A 252 2.60 32.05 -27.15
C ARG A 252 1.36 31.54 -27.89
N TRP A 253 1.48 31.30 -29.19
CA TRP A 253 0.45 30.75 -30.08
C TRP A 253 0.47 29.21 -30.16
N THR A 254 0.79 28.50 -29.08
CA THR A 254 0.77 27.03 -29.08
C THR A 254 -0.04 26.49 -27.93
N SER A 255 -1.21 25.92 -28.23
CA SER A 255 -2.13 25.21 -27.32
C SER A 255 -1.57 23.89 -26.75
N LYS A 256 -0.25 23.67 -26.77
CA LYS A 256 0.40 22.40 -26.42
C LYS A 256 0.63 22.19 -24.91
N SER A 257 0.06 23.03 -24.04
CA SER A 257 0.04 22.77 -22.59
C SER A 257 -0.66 21.44 -22.27
N PHE A 258 -1.66 21.05 -23.06
CA PHE A 258 -2.42 19.80 -22.90
C PHE A 258 -1.55 18.54 -22.92
N ALA A 259 -0.54 18.46 -23.79
CA ALA A 259 0.37 17.31 -23.84
C ALA A 259 1.21 17.13 -22.55
N HIS A 260 1.47 18.22 -21.83
CA HIS A 260 2.21 18.21 -20.57
C HIS A 260 1.33 17.76 -19.42
N PHE A 261 0.05 18.16 -19.43
CA PHE A 261 -0.96 17.64 -18.50
C PHE A 261 -1.20 16.15 -18.73
N ILE A 262 -1.29 15.68 -19.98
CA ILE A 262 -1.36 14.25 -20.30
C ILE A 262 -0.11 13.53 -19.78
N PHE A 263 1.09 14.07 -20.02
CA PHE A 263 2.32 13.45 -19.52
C PHE A 263 2.36 13.39 -17.98
N LEU A 264 2.02 14.48 -17.29
CA LEU A 264 1.89 14.51 -15.83
C LEU A 264 0.83 13.53 -15.34
N ALA A 265 -0.29 13.41 -16.05
CA ALA A 265 -1.34 12.43 -15.74
C ALA A 265 -0.85 11.00 -15.96
N VAL A 266 -0.06 10.71 -17.00
CA VAL A 266 0.53 9.39 -17.26
C VAL A 266 1.60 9.03 -16.23
N VAL A 267 2.45 9.98 -15.83
CA VAL A 267 3.45 9.78 -14.75
C VAL A 267 2.75 9.59 -13.41
N ALA A 268 1.73 10.40 -13.10
CA ALA A 268 0.91 10.22 -11.91
C ALA A 268 0.15 8.89 -11.92
N LEU A 269 -0.42 8.51 -13.07
CA LEU A 269 -1.11 7.23 -13.25
C LEU A 269 -0.14 6.08 -13.06
N ALA A 270 1.02 6.08 -13.72
CA ALA A 270 2.06 5.07 -13.54
C ALA A 270 2.53 4.97 -12.08
N ALA A 271 2.65 6.11 -11.37
CA ALA A 271 2.99 6.13 -9.95
C ALA A 271 1.87 5.56 -9.05
N ILE A 272 0.60 5.70 -9.45
CA ILE A 272 -0.59 5.27 -8.68
C ILE A 272 -1.00 3.83 -9.00
N THR A 273 -0.73 3.33 -10.21
CA THR A 273 -1.23 2.04 -10.69
C THR A 273 -0.28 0.88 -10.47
N LEU A 274 1.00 1.11 -10.15
CA LEU A 274 1.98 0.03 -10.21
C LEU A 274 2.07 -0.86 -8.97
N ILE A 275 1.64 -0.42 -7.77
CA ILE A 275 1.45 -1.33 -6.62
C ILE A 275 0.35 -0.73 -5.73
N ARG A 276 -0.92 -1.00 -6.06
CA ARG A 276 -1.99 -0.86 -5.08
C ARG A 276 -2.05 -2.17 -4.31
N GLY A 277 -2.05 -2.08 -2.99
CA GLY A 277 -2.37 -3.23 -2.16
C GLY A 277 -3.70 -3.83 -2.62
N GLN A 278 -3.77 -5.15 -2.61
CA GLN A 278 -4.93 -5.90 -3.09
C GLN A 278 -5.61 -6.60 -1.93
N ILE A 279 -6.93 -6.65 -1.99
CA ILE A 279 -7.77 -7.35 -1.01
C ILE A 279 -8.66 -8.36 -1.74
N ILE A 280 -8.92 -9.51 -1.11
CA ILE A 280 -9.86 -10.51 -1.59
C ILE A 280 -10.70 -11.04 -0.43
#